data_AF-A0A397U1K6-F1
#
_entry.id   AF-A0A397U1K6-F1
#
_cell.length_a   1.000
_cell.length_b   1.000
_cell.length_c   1.000
_cell.angle_alpha   90.00
_cell.angle_beta   90.00
_cell.angle_gamma   90.00
#
_symmetry.space_group_name_H-M   'P 1'
#
loop_
_entity.id
_entity.type
_entity.pdbx_description
1 polymer ?
#
loop_
_entity_poly.entity_id
_entity_poly.type
_entity_poly.pdbx_seq_one_letter_code
_entity_poly.pdbx_strand_id
1 'polypeptide(L)'
;MDDPAQDIPKIIYLILGSKMNVQEVTKYYCENLEVKNFMTYIPSGRCSREQFIALNQFYRGYIFSDKAIIHELLFNEEHNKVVIDVTHCARRGVFFWVEQPIRVTVKLDLTHGNDRKYIIKRQEILCQPEEIAGVFIPYLVPILLVLQKLFLTMICVIIGKMRELMGYK
;
A
#
# COMPACT_ATOMS: atom_id res chain seq x y z
N MET A 1 19.48 -6.07 0.08
CA MET A 1 18.88 -7.41 0.11
C MET A 1 19.66 -8.27 -0.85
N ASP A 2 20.01 -9.49 -0.43
CA ASP A 2 20.75 -10.43 -1.28
C ASP A 2 19.76 -11.26 -2.10
N ASP A 3 18.65 -11.67 -1.48
CA ASP A 3 17.50 -12.31 -2.13
C ASP A 3 16.21 -11.59 -1.72
N PRO A 4 15.62 -10.78 -2.61
CA PRO A 4 14.38 -10.06 -2.33
C PRO A 4 13.22 -10.98 -1.92
N ALA A 5 13.11 -12.18 -2.48
CA ALA A 5 11.99 -13.08 -2.18
C ALA A 5 12.03 -13.59 -0.73
N GLN A 6 13.24 -13.78 -0.19
CA GLN A 6 13.44 -14.25 1.19
C GLN A 6 13.59 -13.11 2.20
N ASP A 7 14.13 -11.97 1.79
CA ASP A 7 14.42 -10.85 2.69
C ASP A 7 13.21 -9.93 2.91
N ILE A 8 12.36 -9.73 1.90
CA ILE A 8 11.20 -8.85 1.99
C ILE A 8 10.19 -9.28 3.06
N PRO A 9 9.84 -10.57 3.21
CA PRO A 9 8.97 -11.01 4.29
C PRO A 9 9.49 -10.64 5.68
N LYS A 10 10.82 -10.62 5.87
CA LYS A 10 11.45 -10.25 7.14
C LYS A 10 11.32 -8.77 7.45
N ILE A 11 11.22 -7.92 6.43
CA ILE A 11 11.11 -6.45 6.56
C ILE A 11 9.70 -5.94 6.24
N ILE A 12 8.68 -6.81 6.17
CA ILE A 12 7.33 -6.40 5.83
C ILE A 12 6.77 -5.37 6.83
N TYR A 13 7.16 -5.48 8.10
CA TYR A 13 6.77 -4.53 9.15
C TYR A 13 7.28 -3.12 8.85
N LEU A 14 8.45 -3.00 8.20
CA LEU A 14 9.09 -1.74 7.82
C LEU A 14 8.39 -1.15 6.60
N ILE A 15 8.08 -1.99 5.61
CA ILE A 15 7.37 -1.61 4.38
C ILE A 15 5.97 -1.09 4.70
N LEU A 16 5.26 -1.75 5.62
CA LEU A 16 3.93 -1.35 6.07
C LEU A 16 3.93 -0.24 7.14
N GLY A 17 5.11 0.18 7.63
CA GLY A 17 5.22 1.26 8.60
C GLY A 17 4.81 0.92 10.03
N SER A 18 4.58 -0.35 10.35
CA SER A 18 4.20 -0.81 11.70
C SER A 18 5.33 -0.62 12.73
N LYS A 19 6.57 -0.93 12.34
CA LYS A 19 7.78 -0.66 13.14
C LYS A 19 8.81 0.03 12.27
N MET A 20 9.26 1.20 12.75
CA MET A 20 10.20 2.02 12.01
C MET A 20 11.53 2.09 12.75
N ASN A 21 12.57 1.51 12.15
CA ASN A 21 13.95 1.67 12.58
C ASN A 21 14.72 2.45 11.51
N VAL A 22 15.19 3.66 11.86
CA VAL A 22 15.89 4.58 10.94
C VAL A 22 17.13 3.92 10.30
N GLN A 23 17.82 3.05 11.03
CA GLN A 23 18.99 2.33 10.50
C GLN A 23 18.58 1.32 9.42
N GLU A 24 17.45 0.64 9.60
CA GLU A 24 16.92 -0.30 8.61
C GLU A 24 16.37 0.42 7.37
N VAL A 25 15.73 1.58 7.54
CA VAL A 25 15.34 2.42 6.39
C VAL A 25 16.56 2.78 5.57
N THR A 26 17.63 3.23 6.23
CA THR A 26 18.86 3.62 5.54
C THR A 26 19.53 2.45 4.83
N LYS A 27 19.35 1.22 5.33
CA LYS A 27 19.88 -0.01 4.75
C LYS A 27 19.06 -0.51 3.55
N TYR A 28 17.73 -0.46 3.64
CA TYR A 28 16.83 -1.08 2.66
C TYR A 28 16.25 -0.10 1.64
N TYR A 29 16.26 1.21 1.91
CA TYR A 29 15.70 2.22 1.02
C TYR A 29 16.76 3.15 0.45
N CYS A 30 16.52 3.56 -0.80
CA CYS A 30 17.32 4.56 -1.46
C CYS A 30 17.16 5.95 -0.82
N GLU A 31 18.13 6.84 -1.02
CA GLU A 31 18.06 8.22 -0.52
C GLU A 31 17.02 9.05 -1.28
N ASN A 32 16.86 8.80 -2.58
CA ASN A 32 15.88 9.42 -3.47
C ASN A 32 14.67 8.49 -3.71
N LEU A 33 14.07 7.99 -2.63
CA LEU A 33 12.95 7.06 -2.74
C LEU A 33 11.65 7.75 -3.19
N GLU A 34 10.80 7.04 -3.90
CA GLU A 34 9.46 7.49 -4.27
C GLU A 34 8.41 6.68 -3.51
N VAL A 35 7.44 7.35 -2.88
CA VAL A 35 6.32 6.68 -2.21
C VAL A 35 5.02 7.15 -2.79
N LYS A 36 4.13 6.21 -3.11
CA LYS A 36 2.81 6.54 -3.61
C LYS A 36 1.76 5.65 -2.97
N ASN A 37 0.90 6.26 -2.17
CA ASN A 37 -0.25 5.61 -1.57
C ASN A 37 -1.51 6.39 -1.94
N PHE A 38 -2.69 5.85 -1.62
CA PHE A 38 -3.96 6.53 -1.91
C PHE A 38 -4.06 7.94 -1.31
N MET A 39 -3.51 8.15 -0.11
CA MET A 39 -3.62 9.43 0.61
C MET A 39 -2.43 10.37 0.43
N THR A 40 -1.26 9.83 0.11
CA THR A 40 0.01 10.56 0.21
C THR A 40 0.94 10.18 -0.93
N TYR A 41 1.72 11.17 -1.37
CA TYR A 41 2.72 11.01 -2.41
C TYR A 41 4.00 11.74 -2.01
N ILE A 42 5.11 11.02 -2.03
CA ILE A 42 6.46 11.54 -1.84
C ILE A 42 7.20 11.35 -3.17
N PRO A 43 7.48 12.44 -3.91
CA PRO A 43 8.25 12.34 -5.15
C PRO A 43 9.70 11.97 -4.85
N SER A 44 10.34 11.29 -5.81
CA SER A 44 11.78 11.03 -5.76
C SER A 44 12.55 12.36 -5.75
N GLY A 45 13.33 12.62 -4.71
CA GLY A 45 14.13 13.84 -4.57
C GLY A 45 15.12 13.80 -3.40
N ARG A 46 15.95 14.85 -3.30
CA ARG A 46 16.78 15.09 -2.09
C ARG A 46 15.83 15.28 -0.90
N CYS A 47 16.09 14.57 0.21
CA CYS A 47 15.24 14.49 1.42
C CYS A 47 13.98 13.60 1.34
N SER A 48 13.73 12.89 0.24
CA SER A 48 12.56 11.98 0.16
C SER A 48 12.57 10.88 1.24
N ARG A 49 13.76 10.33 1.56
CA ARG A 49 13.91 9.37 2.66
C ARG A 49 13.59 9.95 4.04
N GLU A 50 13.96 11.21 4.29
CA GLU A 50 13.65 11.89 5.55
C GLU A 50 12.14 12.15 5.68
N GLN A 51 11.51 12.58 4.57
CA GLN A 51 10.05 12.74 4.50
C GLN A 51 9.33 11.42 4.73
N PHE A 52 9.85 10.31 4.19
CA PHE A 52 9.31 8.98 4.43
C PHE A 52 9.40 8.57 5.90
N ILE A 53 10.53 8.83 6.55
CA ILE A 53 10.70 8.56 7.99
C ILE A 53 9.68 9.38 8.80
N ALA A 54 9.55 10.68 8.53
CA ALA A 54 8.60 11.55 9.21
C ALA A 54 7.14 11.10 8.98
N LEU A 55 6.80 10.70 7.75
CA LEU A 55 5.47 10.20 7.42
C LEU A 55 5.13 8.90 8.17
N ASN A 56 6.08 7.98 8.28
CA ASN A 56 5.87 6.75 9.06
C ASN A 56 5.80 7.01 10.56
N GLN A 57 6.58 7.95 11.09
CA GLN A 57 6.46 8.37 12.49
C GLN A 57 5.07 8.95 12.77
N PHE A 58 4.52 9.74 11.85
CA PHE A 58 3.14 10.21 11.93
C PHE A 58 2.16 9.03 11.95
N TYR A 59 2.24 8.10 10.97
CA TYR A 59 1.32 6.97 10.90
C TYR A 59 1.39 6.03 12.11
N ARG A 60 2.57 5.85 12.71
CA ARG A 60 2.74 5.08 13.95
C ARG A 60 1.89 5.62 15.11
N GLY A 61 1.65 6.94 15.16
CA GLY A 61 0.77 7.55 16.15
C GLY A 61 -0.72 7.22 15.97
N TYR A 62 -1.10 6.71 14.79
CA TYR A 62 -2.50 6.44 14.44
C TYR A 62 -2.78 4.96 14.16
N ILE A 63 -1.79 4.19 13.72
CA ILE A 63 -1.88 2.78 13.32
C ILE A 63 -0.96 1.96 14.24
N PHE A 64 -1.56 1.18 15.15
CA PHE A 64 -0.86 0.49 16.25
C PHE A 64 -0.77 -1.03 16.09
N SER A 65 -0.90 -1.58 14.89
CA SER A 65 -0.93 -3.04 14.73
C SER A 65 0.24 -3.54 13.88
N ASP A 66 0.93 -4.53 14.46
CA ASP A 66 2.07 -5.24 13.86
C ASP A 66 1.64 -6.48 13.06
N LYS A 67 0.34 -6.80 13.04
CA LYS A 67 -0.15 -8.01 12.38
C LYS A 67 -0.25 -7.78 10.88
N ALA A 68 0.58 -8.51 10.14
CA ALA A 68 0.53 -8.59 8.69
C ALA A 68 0.51 -10.05 8.26
N ILE A 69 -0.38 -10.39 7.33
CA ILE A 69 -0.50 -11.73 6.74
C ILE A 69 -0.15 -11.59 5.25
N ILE A 70 0.99 -12.13 4.85
CA ILE A 70 1.41 -12.15 3.44
C ILE A 70 0.69 -13.32 2.76
N HIS A 71 -0.10 -13.03 1.74
CA HIS A 71 -0.80 -14.05 0.94
C HIS A 71 0.05 -14.50 -0.23
N GLU A 72 0.70 -13.54 -0.89
CA GLU A 72 1.49 -13.81 -2.09
C GLU A 72 2.67 -12.82 -2.18
N LEU A 73 3.81 -13.32 -2.64
CA LEU A 73 4.97 -12.51 -2.97
C LEU A 73 5.49 -12.96 -4.33
N LEU A 74 5.52 -12.03 -5.28
CA LEU A 74 6.00 -12.25 -6.64
C LEU A 74 7.21 -11.35 -6.87
N PHE A 75 8.37 -11.97 -7.11
CA PHE A 75 9.58 -11.26 -7.52
C PHE A 75 9.83 -11.50 -9.01
N ASN A 76 9.88 -10.41 -9.78
CA ASN A 76 10.29 -10.42 -11.17
C ASN A 76 11.73 -9.89 -11.25
N GLU A 77 12.68 -10.82 -11.45
CA GLU A 77 14.11 -10.53 -11.58
C GLU A 77 14.44 -9.66 -12.79
N GLU A 78 13.79 -9.90 -13.94
CA GLU A 78 14.07 -9.18 -15.19
C GLU A 78 13.80 -7.67 -15.06
N HIS A 79 12.75 -7.32 -14.31
CA HIS A 79 12.37 -5.93 -14.09
C HIS A 79 12.77 -5.38 -12.72
N ASN A 80 13.37 -6.21 -11.85
CA ASN A 80 13.67 -5.87 -10.46
C ASN A 80 12.45 -5.35 -9.70
N LYS A 81 11.29 -6.00 -9.90
CA LYS A 81 10.01 -5.59 -9.29
C LYS A 81 9.50 -6.66 -8.35
N VAL A 82 8.97 -6.22 -7.22
CA VAL A 82 8.29 -7.10 -6.27
C VAL A 82 6.85 -6.65 -6.11
N VAL A 83 5.94 -7.60 -6.18
CA VAL A 83 4.53 -7.40 -5.86
C VAL A 83 4.20 -8.27 -4.66
N ILE A 84 3.59 -7.67 -3.65
CA ILE A 84 3.23 -8.33 -2.40
C ILE A 84 1.74 -8.12 -2.19
N ASP A 85 1.00 -9.21 -2.02
CA ASP A 85 -0.37 -9.15 -1.52
C ASP A 85 -0.37 -9.45 -0.03
N VAL A 86 -0.82 -8.48 0.77
CA VAL A 86 -0.71 -8.55 2.22
C VAL A 86 -1.97 -7.99 2.87
N THR A 87 -2.49 -8.69 3.87
CA THR A 87 -3.48 -8.14 4.79
C THR A 87 -2.76 -7.51 5.97
N HIS A 88 -2.92 -6.20 6.11
CA HIS A 88 -2.45 -5.43 7.25
C HIS A 88 -3.63 -5.16 8.19
N CYS A 89 -3.54 -5.60 9.44
CA CYS A 89 -4.51 -5.19 10.44
C CYS A 89 -4.15 -3.79 10.91
N ALA A 90 -5.04 -2.82 10.75
CA ALA A 90 -4.88 -1.49 11.32
C ALA A 90 -5.70 -1.36 12.60
N ARG A 91 -5.06 -0.83 13.66
CA ARG A 91 -5.71 -0.55 14.95
C ARG A 91 -5.55 0.93 15.26
N ARG A 92 -6.66 1.62 15.54
CA ARG A 92 -6.67 3.07 15.70
C ARG A 92 -6.36 3.49 17.13
N GLY A 93 -5.61 4.59 17.30
CA GLY A 93 -5.31 5.15 18.62
C GLY A 93 -6.55 5.59 19.41
N VAL A 94 -7.54 6.19 18.74
CA VAL A 94 -8.77 6.69 19.38
C VAL A 94 -9.82 5.58 19.56
N PHE A 95 -9.88 4.62 18.63
CA PHE A 95 -10.78 3.46 18.67
C PHE A 95 -10.00 2.17 18.84
N PHE A 96 -9.27 2.05 19.96
CA PHE A 96 -8.40 0.90 20.20
C PHE A 96 -9.15 -0.44 20.29
N TRP A 97 -10.48 -0.46 20.39
CA TRP A 97 -11.28 -1.69 20.41
C TRP A 97 -11.56 -2.29 19.02
N VAL A 98 -11.36 -1.53 17.94
CA VAL A 98 -11.67 -1.98 16.58
C VAL A 98 -10.38 -2.24 15.82
N GLU A 99 -10.11 -3.50 15.51
CA GLU A 99 -9.07 -3.94 14.59
C GLU A 99 -9.72 -4.16 13.23
N GLN A 100 -9.30 -3.41 12.21
CA GLN A 100 -9.83 -3.55 10.86
C GLN A 100 -8.75 -4.15 9.94
N PRO A 101 -8.98 -5.34 9.35
CA PRO A 101 -8.09 -5.87 8.34
C PRO A 101 -8.24 -5.07 7.05
N ILE A 102 -7.12 -4.68 6.46
CA ILE A 102 -7.02 -3.96 5.18
C ILE A 102 -6.18 -4.82 4.27
N ARG A 103 -6.70 -5.18 3.10
CA ARG A 103 -5.94 -5.87 2.06
C ARG A 103 -5.26 -4.83 1.18
N VAL A 104 -3.93 -4.89 1.15
CA VAL A 104 -3.13 -3.97 0.37
C VAL A 104 -2.21 -4.75 -0.57
N THR A 105 -2.09 -4.24 -1.79
CA THR A 105 -1.10 -4.72 -2.74
C THR A 105 0.05 -3.73 -2.75
N VAL A 106 1.23 -4.17 -2.31
CA VAL A 106 2.44 -3.37 -2.31
C VAL A 106 3.24 -3.69 -3.56
N LYS A 107 3.58 -2.66 -4.34
CA LYS A 107 4.50 -2.75 -5.46
C LYS A 107 5.80 -2.06 -5.09
N LEU A 108 6.90 -2.77 -5.22
CA LEU A 108 8.24 -2.26 -4.97
C LEU A 108 9.05 -2.31 -6.25
N ASP A 109 9.65 -1.19 -6.63
CA ASP A 109 10.71 -1.18 -7.62
C ASP A 109 12.05 -1.16 -6.90
N LEU A 110 12.89 -2.15 -7.21
CA LEU A 110 14.20 -2.33 -6.63
C LEU A 110 15.28 -1.76 -7.56
N THR A 111 16.38 -1.32 -6.96
CA THR A 111 17.62 -0.94 -7.64
C THR A 111 18.80 -1.55 -6.88
N HIS A 112 19.97 -1.55 -7.49
CA HIS A 112 21.20 -1.91 -6.77
C HIS A 112 21.74 -0.71 -6.00
N GLY A 113 22.13 -0.94 -4.75
CA GLY A 113 22.93 -0.02 -3.96
C GLY A 113 24.40 -0.07 -4.32
N ASN A 114 25.21 0.75 -3.65
CA ASN A 114 26.67 0.81 -3.86
C ASN A 114 27.38 -0.53 -3.57
N ASP A 115 26.78 -1.35 -2.71
CA ASP A 115 27.23 -2.68 -2.32
C ASP A 115 26.72 -3.80 -3.25
N ARG A 116 26.12 -3.44 -4.40
CA ARG A 116 25.44 -4.32 -5.36
C ARG A 116 24.22 -5.05 -4.80
N LYS A 117 23.79 -4.75 -3.56
CA LYS A 117 22.60 -5.36 -2.98
C LYS A 117 21.35 -4.64 -3.45
N TYR A 118 20.22 -5.36 -3.48
CA TYR A 118 18.93 -4.77 -3.79
C TYR A 118 18.48 -3.80 -2.69
N ILE A 119 18.05 -2.61 -3.09
CA ILE A 119 17.43 -1.58 -2.24
C ILE A 119 16.15 -1.09 -2.90
N ILE A 120 15.19 -0.65 -2.09
CA ILE A 120 13.88 -0.16 -2.52
C ILE A 120 14.05 1.28 -3.02
N LYS A 121 13.73 1.50 -4.29
CA LYS A 121 13.73 2.83 -4.92
C LYS A 121 12.32 3.43 -4.94
N ARG A 122 11.31 2.62 -5.20
CA ARG A 122 9.92 3.06 -5.23
C ARG A 122 9.03 2.09 -4.49
N GLN A 123 8.09 2.65 -3.74
CA GLN A 123 7.05 1.92 -3.03
C GLN A 123 5.69 2.48 -3.40
N GLU A 124 4.82 1.65 -3.97
CA GLU A 124 3.44 2.00 -4.26
C GLU A 124 2.50 1.06 -3.50
N ILE A 125 1.68 1.60 -2.60
CA ILE A 125 0.67 0.83 -1.85
C ILE A 125 -0.69 1.08 -2.47
N LEU A 126 -1.24 0.03 -3.08
CA LEU A 126 -2.56 0.00 -3.67
C LEU A 126 -3.54 -0.63 -2.68
N CYS A 127 -4.66 0.02 -2.49
CA CYS A 127 -5.72 -0.43 -1.58
C CYS A 127 -7.04 0.17 -2.04
N GLN A 128 -8.14 -0.48 -1.64
CA GLN A 128 -9.46 0.00 -1.99
C GLN A 128 -9.80 1.25 -1.16
N PRO A 129 -10.34 2.31 -1.78
CA PRO A 129 -10.74 3.52 -1.06
C PRO A 129 -11.71 3.23 0.10
N GLU A 130 -12.58 2.23 -0.05
CA GLU A 130 -13.55 1.82 0.97
C GLU A 130 -12.87 1.29 2.22
N GLU A 131 -11.80 0.52 2.05
CA GLU A 131 -11.07 -0.06 3.17
C GLU A 131 -10.35 1.03 3.98
N ILE A 132 -9.72 2.00 3.30
CA ILE A 132 -9.12 3.15 3.98
C ILE A 132 -10.20 4.02 4.63
N ALA A 133 -11.27 4.34 3.90
CA ALA A 133 -12.32 5.19 4.43
C ALA A 133 -13.01 4.57 5.65
N GLY A 134 -13.16 3.24 5.67
CA GLY A 134 -13.65 2.50 6.83
C GLY A 134 -12.75 2.64 8.07
N VAL A 135 -11.44 2.82 7.90
CA VAL A 135 -10.53 3.11 9.02
C VAL A 135 -10.81 4.48 9.64
N PHE A 136 -11.20 5.47 8.82
CA PHE A 136 -11.50 6.83 9.27
C PHE A 136 -12.91 6.99 9.84
N ILE A 137 -13.92 6.39 9.20
CA ILE A 137 -15.32 6.42 9.64
C ILE A 137 -15.89 5.01 9.41
N PRO A 138 -15.87 4.16 10.44
CA PRO A 138 -16.31 2.78 10.30
C PRO A 138 -17.80 2.71 9.96
N TYR A 139 -18.16 1.68 9.20
CA TYR A 139 -19.52 1.35 8.76
C TYR A 139 -20.17 2.36 7.79
N LEU A 140 -20.21 3.66 8.08
CA LEU A 140 -20.98 4.62 7.27
C LEU A 140 -20.37 4.88 5.88
N VAL A 141 -19.09 5.27 5.83
CA VAL A 141 -18.45 5.64 4.55
C VAL A 141 -18.23 4.44 3.63
N PRO A 142 -17.79 3.26 4.11
CA PRO A 142 -17.71 2.06 3.27
C PRO A 142 -19.05 1.70 2.62
N ILE A 143 -20.16 1.75 3.39
CA ILE A 143 -21.49 1.46 2.87
C ILE A 143 -21.88 2.46 1.78
N LEU A 144 -21.66 3.75 1.99
CA LEU A 144 -21.97 4.78 1.00
C LEU A 144 -21.20 4.58 -0.31
N LEU A 145 -19.90 4.26 -0.23
CA LEU A 145 -19.07 3.99 -1.42
C LEU A 145 -19.51 2.72 -2.16
N VAL A 146 -19.89 1.67 -1.43
CA VAL A 146 -20.44 0.44 -2.04
C VAL A 146 -21.77 0.75 -2.73
N LEU A 147 -22.68 1.49 -2.10
CA LEU A 147 -23.95 1.91 -2.70
C LEU A 147 -23.74 2.76 -3.96
N GLN A 148 -22.79 3.71 -3.92
CA GLN A 148 -22.41 4.52 -5.07
C GLN A 148 -21.91 3.64 -6.24
N LYS A 149 -21.04 2.65 -5.97
CA LYS A 149 -20.55 1.71 -6.99
C LYS A 149 -21.68 0.88 -7.61
N LEU A 150 -22.60 0.39 -6.78
CA LEU A 150 -23.76 -0.39 -7.24
C LEU A 150 -24.67 0.46 -8.13
N PHE A 151 -24.96 1.69 -7.73
CA PHE A 151 -25.76 2.63 -8.51
C PHE A 151 -25.11 2.94 -9.86
N LEU A 152 -23.82 3.26 -9.88
CA LEU A 152 -23.09 3.54 -11.12
C LEU A 152 -23.05 2.31 -12.05
N THR A 153 -22.83 1.13 -11.48
CA THR A 153 -22.85 -0.14 -12.22
C THR A 153 -24.20 -0.36 -12.89
N MET A 154 -25.30 -0.12 -12.16
CA MET A 154 -26.65 -0.22 -12.71
C MET A 154 -26.84 0.70 -13.93
N ILE A 155 -26.44 1.97 -13.81
CA ILE A 155 -26.52 2.94 -14.91
C ILE A 155 -25.72 2.46 -16.12
N CYS A 156 -24.46 2.05 -15.91
CA CYS A 156 -23.60 1.56 -16.98
C CYS A 156 -24.18 0.33 -17.69
N VAL A 157 -24.76 -0.61 -16.94
CA VAL A 157 -25.40 -1.81 -17.50
C VAL A 157 -26.65 -1.45 -18.30
N ILE A 158 -27.50 -0.53 -17.80
CA ILE A 158 -28.69 -0.06 -18.53
C ILE A 158 -28.28 0.61 -19.84
N ILE A 159 -27.30 1.52 -19.80
CA ILE A 159 -26.79 2.19 -21.01
C ILE A 159 -26.20 1.17 -21.99
N GLY A 160 -25.41 0.21 -21.50
CA GLY A 160 -24.82 -0.85 -22.32
C GLY A 160 -25.89 -1.67 -23.05
N LYS A 161 -26.92 -2.14 -22.32
CA LYS A 161 -28.05 -2.87 -22.89
C LYS A 161 -28.84 -2.04 -23.89
N MET A 162 -29.06 -0.75 -23.61
CA MET A 162 -29.74 0.15 -24.55
C MET A 162 -28.93 0.33 -25.84
N ARG A 163 -27.60 0.42 -25.77
CA ARG A 163 -26.73 0.53 -26.96
C ARG A 163 -26.75 -0.75 -27.80
N GLU A 164 -26.74 -1.91 -27.16
CA GLU A 164 -26.89 -3.20 -27.82
C GLU A 164 -28.24 -3.30 -28.59
N LEU A 165 -29.34 -2.87 -27.95
CA LEU A 165 -30.66 -2.80 -28.59
C LEU A 165 -30.74 -1.83 -29.77
N MET A 166 -29.94 -0.76 -29.74
CA MET A 166 -29.82 0.21 -30.85
C MET A 166 -28.88 -0.26 -31.97
N GLY A 167 -28.37 -1.49 -31.91
CA GLY A 167 -27.54 -2.09 -32.96
C GLY A 167 -26.07 -1.67 -32.94
N TYR A 168 -25.61 -0.99 -31.88
CA TYR A 168 -24.18 -0.79 -31.64
C TYR A 168 -23.60 -2.11 -31.09
N LYS A 169 -22.79 -2.80 -31.91
CA LYS A 169 -21.91 -3.89 -31.48
C LYS A 169 -20.58 -3.34 -30.96
#